data_AF-A0A1A7KC26-F1
#
_entry.id   AF-A0A1A7KC26-F1
#
_cell.length_a   1.000
_cell.length_b   1.000
_cell.length_c   1.000
_cell.angle_alpha   90.00
_cell.angle_beta   90.00
_cell.angle_gamma   90.00
#
_symmetry.space_group_name_H-M   'P 1'
#
loop_
_entity.id
_entity.type
_entity.pdbx_description
1 polymer ?
#
loop_
_entity_poly.entity_id
_entity_poly.type
_entity_poly.pdbx_seq_one_letter_code
_entity_poly.pdbx_strand_id
1 'polypeptide(L)'
;MEGLRAETSVAELCRNHNIAQSQFYAWNKEFMEAGKKRLNGDVAREATSDEVSDLKKENARLKEIVADLVVRYDIVKKSLDRLD
;
A
#
# COMPACT_ATOMS: atom_id res chain seq x y z
N MET A 1 3.93 -12.94 -21.90
CA MET A 1 2.50 -13.21 -22.24
C MET A 1 2.35 -14.18 -23.42
N GLU A 2 3.40 -14.88 -23.86
CA GLU A 2 3.38 -15.77 -25.03
C GLU A 2 2.41 -16.96 -24.87
N GLY A 3 2.31 -17.53 -23.67
CA GLY A 3 1.31 -18.57 -23.36
C GLY A 3 -0.15 -18.09 -23.36
N LEU A 4 -0.40 -16.79 -23.21
CA LEU A 4 -1.75 -16.20 -23.30
C LEU A 4 -2.10 -15.78 -24.74
N ARG A 5 -1.08 -15.53 -25.58
CA ARG A 5 -1.22 -15.20 -27.01
C ARG A 5 -1.31 -16.44 -27.90
N ALA A 6 -1.18 -17.64 -27.32
CA ALA A 6 -1.14 -18.93 -28.03
C ALA A 6 -0.02 -19.05 -29.08
N GLU A 7 0.98 -18.16 -29.02
CA GLU A 7 2.14 -18.13 -29.94
C GLU A 7 3.17 -19.22 -29.59
N THR A 8 3.15 -19.72 -28.36
CA THR A 8 4.05 -20.76 -27.87
C THR A 8 3.28 -21.70 -26.95
N SER A 9 3.51 -23.00 -27.09
CA SER A 9 2.84 -23.99 -26.24
C SER A 9 3.26 -23.81 -24.78
N VAL A 10 2.33 -24.00 -23.83
CA VAL A 10 2.64 -23.92 -22.39
C VAL A 10 3.78 -24.85 -22.00
N ALA A 11 3.84 -26.04 -22.62
CA ALA A 11 4.91 -27.00 -22.38
C ALA A 11 6.28 -26.48 -22.81
N GLU A 12 6.37 -25.79 -23.94
CA GLU A 12 7.61 -25.19 -24.44
C GLU A 12 8.01 -23.97 -23.62
N LEU A 13 7.06 -23.13 -23.25
CA LEU A 13 7.27 -22.01 -22.33
C LEU A 13 7.86 -22.49 -20.99
N CYS A 14 7.28 -23.55 -20.42
CA CYS A 14 7.73 -24.14 -19.17
C CYS A 14 9.15 -24.73 -19.28
N ARG A 15 9.49 -25.36 -20.41
CA ARG A 15 10.85 -25.87 -20.67
C ARG A 15 11.86 -24.72 -20.79
N ASN A 16 11.55 -23.67 -21.54
CA ASN A 16 12.45 -22.54 -21.77
C ASN A 16 12.75 -21.77 -20.48
N HIS A 17 11.77 -21.69 -19.58
CA HIS A 17 11.92 -20.99 -18.30
C HIS A 17 12.20 -21.93 -17.11
N ASN A 18 12.39 -23.23 -17.36
CA ASN A 18 12.68 -24.24 -16.36
C ASN A 18 11.69 -24.24 -15.16
N ILE A 19 10.39 -24.16 -15.47
CA ILE A 19 9.30 -24.21 -14.49
C ILE A 19 8.40 -25.42 -14.73
N ALA A 20 7.72 -25.89 -13.69
CA ALA A 20 6.67 -26.89 -13.84
C ALA A 20 5.40 -26.27 -14.46
N GLN A 21 4.70 -27.02 -15.31
CA GLN A 21 3.43 -26.57 -15.89
C GLN A 21 2.36 -26.28 -14.82
N SER A 22 2.36 -27.05 -13.72
CA SER A 22 1.48 -26.78 -12.58
C SER A 22 1.72 -25.39 -11.98
N GLN A 23 2.98 -24.96 -11.87
CA GLN A 23 3.35 -23.64 -11.38
C GLN A 23 2.88 -22.53 -12.33
N PHE A 24 3.04 -22.75 -13.65
CA PHE A 24 2.54 -21.83 -14.67
C PHE A 24 1.03 -21.62 -14.56
N TYR A 25 0.25 -22.70 -14.47
CA TYR A 25 -1.20 -22.59 -14.38
C TYR A 25 -1.67 -21.93 -13.08
N ALA A 26 -0.99 -22.18 -11.95
CA ALA A 26 -1.25 -21.51 -10.69
C ALA A 26 -1.08 -19.99 -10.81
N TRP A 27 0.09 -19.54 -11.30
CA TRP A 27 0.36 -18.11 -11.50
C TRP A 27 -0.57 -17.49 -12.54
N ASN A 28 -0.88 -18.19 -13.62
CA ASN A 28 -1.80 -17.68 -14.64
C ASN A 28 -3.21 -17.48 -14.08
N LYS A 29 -3.68 -18.39 -13.22
CA LYS A 29 -4.96 -18.24 -12.52
C LYS A 29 -4.94 -17.02 -11.61
N GLU A 30 -3.95 -16.90 -10.74
CA GLU A 30 -3.81 -15.76 -9.81
C GLU A 30 -3.74 -14.42 -10.57
N PHE A 31 -2.96 -14.36 -11.64
CA PHE A 31 -2.84 -13.18 -12.49
C PHE A 31 -4.18 -12.78 -13.13
N MET A 32 -4.92 -13.75 -13.67
CA MET A 32 -6.22 -13.51 -14.29
C MET A 32 -7.29 -13.11 -13.27
N GLU A 33 -7.29 -13.73 -12.08
CA GLU A 33 -8.20 -13.35 -10.99
C GLU A 33 -7.91 -11.94 -10.49
N ALA A 34 -6.64 -11.57 -10.30
CA ALA A 34 -6.24 -10.22 -9.95
C ALA A 34 -6.62 -9.19 -11.04
N GLY A 35 -6.44 -9.55 -12.32
CA GLY A 35 -6.86 -8.72 -13.45
C GLY A 35 -8.37 -8.49 -13.49
N LYS A 36 -9.17 -9.54 -13.30
CA LYS A 36 -10.64 -9.46 -13.22
C LYS A 36 -11.11 -8.60 -12.06
N LYS A 37 -10.53 -8.77 -10.86
CA LYS A 37 -10.85 -7.93 -9.70
C LYS A 37 -10.62 -6.44 -10.01
N ARG A 38 -9.47 -6.10 -10.61
CA ARG A 38 -9.16 -4.71 -11.00
C ARG A 38 -10.11 -4.17 -12.06
N LEU A 39 -10.48 -4.96 -13.07
CA LEU A 39 -11.43 -4.55 -14.11
C LEU A 39 -12.86 -4.38 -13.59
N ASN A 40 -13.27 -5.20 -12.61
CA ASN A 40 -14.59 -5.10 -11.98
C ASN A 40 -14.68 -3.96 -10.95
N GLY A 41 -13.66 -3.11 -10.85
CA GLY A 41 -13.65 -1.99 -9.91
C GLY A 41 -13.53 -2.43 -8.45
N ASP A 42 -13.11 -3.67 -8.19
CA ASP A 42 -12.72 -4.14 -6.86
C ASP A 42 -11.32 -3.59 -6.56
N VAL A 43 -11.28 -2.26 -6.43
CA VAL A 43 -10.08 -1.52 -6.11
C VAL A 43 -9.96 -1.55 -4.59
N ALA A 44 -9.27 -2.55 -4.06
CA ALA A 44 -8.52 -2.36 -2.83
C ALA A 44 -7.41 -1.32 -3.12
N ARG A 45 -7.82 -0.06 -3.30
CA ARG A 45 -6.91 1.07 -3.38
C ARG A 45 -6.53 1.30 -1.93
N GLU A 46 -5.28 0.98 -1.60
CA GLU A 46 -4.65 1.50 -0.38
C GLU A 46 -4.95 3.00 -0.32
N ALA A 47 -5.74 3.41 0.68
CA ALA A 47 -6.29 4.75 0.92
C ALA A 47 -6.67 5.54 -0.35
N THR A 48 -7.96 5.70 -0.60
CA THR A 48 -8.46 6.62 -1.63
C THR A 48 -7.81 8.01 -1.48
N SER A 49 -7.61 8.74 -2.58
CA SER A 49 -6.96 10.06 -2.56
C SER A 49 -7.58 11.02 -1.53
N ASP A 50 -8.88 10.85 -1.26
CA ASP A 50 -9.63 11.64 -0.30
C ASP A 50 -9.29 11.24 1.15
N GLU A 51 -9.22 9.94 1.45
CA GLU A 51 -8.74 9.46 2.76
C GLU A 51 -7.31 9.91 3.03
N VAL A 52 -6.43 9.87 2.02
CA VAL A 52 -5.05 10.41 2.13
C VAL A 52 -5.06 11.91 2.37
N SER A 53 -5.95 12.66 1.70
CA SER A 53 -6.10 14.10 1.86
C SER A 53 -6.57 14.44 3.28
N ASP A 54 -7.57 13.74 3.78
CA ASP A 54 -8.13 13.97 5.11
C ASP A 54 -7.17 13.55 6.22
N LEU A 55 -6.45 12.43 6.06
CA LEU A 55 -5.37 12.04 6.96
C LEU A 55 -4.25 13.09 6.99
N LYS A 56 -3.91 13.70 5.86
CA LYS A 56 -2.91 14.79 5.82
C LYS A 56 -3.38 16.03 6.56
N LYS A 57 -4.65 16.43 6.39
CA LYS A 57 -5.23 17.57 7.12
C LYS A 57 -5.24 17.31 8.63
N GLU A 58 -5.67 16.11 9.04
CA GLU A 58 -5.70 15.76 10.46
C GLU A 58 -4.29 15.68 11.05
N ASN A 59 -3.33 15.12 10.32
CA ASN A 59 -1.93 15.10 10.74
C ASN A 59 -1.36 16.52 10.95
N ALA A 60 -1.69 17.46 10.07
CA ALA A 60 -1.28 18.86 10.21
C ALA A 60 -1.89 19.49 11.48
N ARG A 61 -3.20 19.30 11.69
CA ARG A 61 -3.91 19.78 12.90
C ARG A 61 -3.30 19.21 14.18
N LEU A 62 -3.01 17.91 14.21
CA LEU A 62 -2.40 17.25 15.36
C LEU A 62 -0.99 17.78 15.66
N LYS A 63 -0.18 18.06 14.63
CA LYS A 63 1.16 18.66 14.81
C LYS A 63 1.10 20.04 15.45
N GLU A 64 0.15 20.88 15.05
CA GLU A 64 -0.04 22.21 15.66
C GLU A 64 -0.41 22.10 17.13
N ILE A 65 -1.36 21.22 17.47
CA ILE A 65 -1.78 21.00 18.87
C ILE A 65 -0.61 20.48 19.72
N VAL A 66 0.17 19.54 19.21
CA VAL A 66 1.33 19.00 19.93
C VAL A 66 2.38 20.09 20.14
N ALA A 67 2.66 20.92 19.14
CA ALA A 67 3.62 22.02 19.27
C ALA A 67 3.19 23.03 20.35
N ASP A 68 1.91 23.44 20.37
CA ASP A 68 1.38 24.32 21.41
C ASP A 68 1.46 23.68 22.81
N LEU A 69 1.13 22.39 22.91
CA LEU A 69 1.21 21.65 24.17
C LEU A 69 2.66 21.57 24.70
N VAL A 70 3.64 21.32 23.82
CA VAL A 70 5.06 21.26 24.19
C VAL A 70 5.55 22.61 24.71
N VAL A 71 5.19 23.71 24.05
CA VAL A 71 5.55 25.06 24.50
C VAL A 71 4.98 25.34 25.90
N ARG A 72 3.70 25.00 26.12
CA ARG A 72 3.06 25.17 27.43
C ARG A 72 3.71 24.31 28.50
N TYR A 73 4.04 23.06 28.17
CA TYR A 73 4.74 22.15 29.08
C TYR A 73 6.09 22.74 29.51
N ASP A 74 6.89 23.26 28.56
CA ASP A 74 8.18 23.87 28.86
C ASP A 74 8.07 25.10 29.78
N ILE A 75 7.04 25.94 29.57
CA ILE A 75 6.78 27.10 30.43
C ILE A 75 6.45 26.66 31.85
N VAL A 76 5.55 25.68 32.00
CA VAL A 76 5.13 25.16 33.31
C VAL A 76 6.32 24.53 34.02
N LYS A 77 7.08 23.69 33.33
CA LYS A 77 8.29 23.05 33.87
C LYS A 77 9.30 24.07 34.38
N LYS A 78 9.66 25.07 33.55
CA LYS A 78 10.59 26.14 33.96
C LYS A 78 10.07 27.00 35.10
N SER A 79 8.75 27.16 35.23
CA SER A 79 8.16 27.91 36.33
C SER A 79 8.24 27.12 37.64
N LEU A 80 8.04 25.79 37.59
CA LEU A 80 8.23 24.91 38.73
C LEU A 80 9.70 24.87 39.17
N ASP A 81 10.63 24.72 38.23
CA ASP A 81 12.07 24.73 38.51
C ASP A 81 12.58 26.03 39.17
N ARG A 82 11.80 27.13 39.09
CA ARG A 82 12.11 28.42 39.74
C ARG A 82 11.51 28.56 41.13
N LEU A 83 10.63 27.65 41.52
CA LEU A 83 9.98 27.62 42.84
C LEU A 83 10.73 26.74 43.84
N ASP A 84 11.58 25.84 43.35
CA ASP A 84 12.56 25.06 44.12
C ASP A 84 13.89 25.81 44.30
#